data_AF-A0A126RDG4-F1
#
_entry.id   AF-A0A126RDG4-F1
#
_cell.length_a   1.000
_cell.length_b   1.000
_cell.length_c   1.000
_cell.angle_alpha   90.00
_cell.angle_beta   90.00
_cell.angle_gamma   90.00
#
_symmetry.space_group_name_H-M   'P 1'
#
loop_
_entity.id
_entity.type
_entity.pdbx_description
1 polymer ?
#
loop_
_entity_poly.entity_id
_entity_poly.type
_entity_poly.pdbx_seq_one_letter_code
_entity_poly.pdbx_strand_id
1 'polypeptide(L)' 'MLRNVAPNGQPTSYDRRLLSLYAALLDADTAGEHWRETAISLMGLDPNHGDIEHCWRSHLDRARWIVGEGLHEACDAFGS' A
#
# COMPACT_ATOMS: atom_id res chain seq x y z
N MET A 1 11.86 -5.45 0.89
CA MET A 1 10.94 -6.59 0.68
C MET A 1 9.58 -6.20 1.21
N LEU A 2 8.52 -6.50 0.47
CA LEU A 2 7.14 -6.24 0.88
C LEU A 2 6.76 -7.16 2.04
N ARG A 3 6.05 -6.64 3.03
CA ARG A 3 5.47 -7.41 4.14
C ARG A 3 4.17 -8.06 3.67
N ASN A 4 3.76 -9.16 4.31
CA ASN A 4 2.46 -9.78 4.01
C ASN A 4 1.28 -8.90 4.44
N VAL A 5 1.48 -8.03 5.43
CA VAL A 5 0.48 -7.08 5.94
C VAL A 5 1.15 -5.74 6.11
N ALA A 6 0.47 -4.68 5.66
CA ALA A 6 0.95 -3.32 5.82
C ALA A 6 0.95 -2.92 7.32
N PRO A 7 1.79 -1.97 7.74
CA PRO A 7 1.76 -1.42 9.09
C PRO A 7 0.41 -0.80 9.43
N ASN A 8 0.12 -0.71 10.72
CA ASN A 8 -1.01 0.04 11.26
C ASN A 8 -0.50 1.13 12.22
N GLY A 9 -1.40 2.04 12.62
CA GLY A 9 -1.05 3.15 13.49
C GLY A 9 -0.08 4.14 12.84
N GLN A 10 0.91 4.58 13.61
CA GLN A 10 1.82 5.66 13.22
C GLN A 10 2.59 5.34 11.92
N PRO A 11 2.88 6.33 11.07
CA PRO A 11 3.69 6.14 9.87
C PRO A 11 5.08 5.62 10.21
N THR A 12 5.58 4.74 9.38
CA THR A 12 6.86 4.08 9.57
C THR A 12 7.81 4.34 8.41
N SER A 13 9.09 4.02 8.58
CA SER A 13 10.06 4.01 7.48
C SER A 13 9.74 2.99 6.39
N TYR A 14 8.84 2.03 6.65
CA TYR A 14 8.29 1.14 5.63
C TYR A 14 7.33 1.91 4.73
N ASP A 15 6.38 2.65 5.31
CA ASP A 15 5.42 3.48 4.57
C ASP A 15 6.15 4.51 3.69
N ARG A 16 7.15 5.21 4.24
CA ARG A 16 7.95 6.20 3.48
C ARG A 16 8.58 5.59 2.21
N ARG A 17 9.11 4.36 2.31
CA ARG A 17 9.74 3.67 1.16
C ARG A 17 8.73 3.18 0.13
N LEU A 18 7.46 3.02 0.51
CA LEU A 18 6.40 2.52 -0.36
C LEU A 18 5.50 3.62 -0.93
N LEU A 19 5.81 4.91 -0.72
CA LEU A 19 4.98 6.00 -1.23
C LEU A 19 4.66 5.88 -2.72
N SER A 20 5.64 5.53 -3.57
CA SER A 20 5.40 5.31 -5.00
C SER A 20 4.48 4.12 -5.28
N LEU A 21 4.60 3.04 -4.50
CA LEU A 21 3.69 1.89 -4.61
C LEU A 21 2.28 2.25 -4.15
N TYR A 22 2.14 3.00 -3.04
CA TYR A 22 0.86 3.47 -2.54
C TYR A 22 0.16 4.39 -3.56
N ALA A 23 0.89 5.32 -4.17
CA ALA A 23 0.35 6.13 -5.25
C ALA A 23 -0.15 5.26 -6.42
N ALA A 24 0.65 4.30 -6.89
CA ALA A 24 0.25 3.41 -7.98
C ALA A 24 -0.98 2.54 -7.64
N LEU A 25 -1.08 2.05 -6.40
CA LEU A 25 -2.24 1.28 -5.94
C LEU A 25 -3.51 2.14 -5.90
N LEU A 26 -3.40 3.41 -5.46
CA LEU A 26 -4.52 4.35 -5.42
C LEU A 26 -4.99 4.73 -6.84
N ASP A 27 -4.05 4.97 -7.76
CA ASP A 27 -4.36 5.25 -9.16
C ASP A 27 -5.08 4.06 -9.81
N ALA A 28 -4.59 2.84 -9.59
CA ALA A 28 -5.19 1.63 -10.13
C ALA A 28 -6.59 1.35 -9.55
N ASP A 29 -6.78 1.55 -8.24
CA ASP A 29 -8.09 1.46 -7.58
C ASP A 29 -9.07 2.50 -8.14
N THR A 30 -8.62 3.73 -8.37
CA THR A 30 -9.42 4.80 -8.99
C THR A 30 -9.81 4.48 -10.43
N ALA A 31 -8.91 3.82 -11.18
CA ALA A 31 -9.16 3.34 -12.54
C ALA A 31 -10.05 2.09 -12.60
N GLY A 32 -10.39 1.50 -11.44
CA GLY A 32 -11.20 0.28 -11.37
C GLY A 32 -10.44 -0.97 -11.83
N GLU A 33 -9.11 -0.97 -11.76
CA GLU A 33 -8.29 -2.13 -12.12
C GLU A 33 -8.54 -3.31 -11.18
N HIS A 34 -8.44 -4.53 -11.72
CA HIS A 34 -8.68 -5.73 -10.94
C HIS A 34 -7.55 -5.95 -9.92
N TRP A 35 -7.92 -6.17 -8.65
CA TRP A 35 -6.97 -6.34 -7.54
C TRP A 35 -5.87 -7.38 -7.81
N ARG A 36 -6.22 -8.47 -8.50
CA ARG A 36 -5.28 -9.54 -8.80
C ARG A 36 -4.21 -9.13 -9.80
N GLU A 37 -4.55 -8.29 -10.79
CA GLU A 37 -3.59 -7.83 -11.78
C GLU A 37 -2.61 -6.85 -11.15
N THR A 38 -3.11 -5.91 -10.35
CA THR A 38 -2.29 -4.91 -9.64
C THR A 38 -1.44 -5.53 -8.53
N ALA A 39 -1.93 -6.57 -7.84
CA ALA A 39 -1.13 -7.36 -6.90
C ALA A 39 0.10 -8.03 -7.56
N ILE A 40 -0.03 -8.48 -8.81
CA ILE A 40 1.07 -9.11 -9.54
C ILE A 40 1.98 -8.03 -10.16
N SER A 41 1.40 -7.06 -10.87
CA SER A 41 2.15 -6.09 -11.67
C SER A 41 2.81 -4.98 -10.84
N LEU A 42 2.13 -4.47 -9.81
CA LEU A 42 2.63 -3.37 -8.98
C LEU A 42 3.36 -3.87 -7.74
N MET A 43 2.84 -4.92 -7.09
CA MET A 43 3.40 -5.42 -5.81
C MET A 43 4.37 -6.60 -6.00
N GLY A 44 4.40 -7.22 -7.19
CA GLY A 44 5.27 -8.37 -7.47
C GLY A 44 4.90 -9.63 -6.67
N LEU A 45 3.64 -9.79 -6.28
CA LEU A 45 3.18 -10.94 -5.49
C LEU A 45 3.03 -12.19 -6.37
N ASP A 46 3.36 -13.35 -5.79
CA ASP A 46 3.16 -14.64 -6.44
C ASP A 46 1.65 -14.96 -6.52
N PRO A 47 1.08 -15.14 -7.72
CA PRO A 47 -0.35 -15.46 -7.90
C PRO A 47 -0.79 -16.78 -7.25
N ASN A 48 0.15 -17.66 -6.91
CA ASN A 48 -0.12 -18.94 -6.26
C ASN A 48 -0.10 -18.85 -4.73
N HIS A 49 0.27 -17.68 -4.17
CA HIS A 49 0.26 -17.48 -2.73
C HIS A 49 -1.17 -17.27 -2.22
N GLY A 50 -1.61 -18.08 -1.25
CA GLY A 50 -2.99 -18.05 -0.73
C GLY A 50 -3.41 -16.69 -0.15
N ASP A 51 -2.46 -15.94 0.41
CA ASP A 51 -2.72 -14.64 1.04
C ASP A 51 -2.54 -13.43 0.12
N ILE A 52 -2.42 -13.62 -1.21
CA ILE A 52 -2.16 -12.52 -2.16
C ILE A 52 -3.20 -11.39 -2.06
N GLU A 53 -4.49 -11.73 -1.98
CA GLU A 53 -5.57 -10.74 -1.88
C GLU A 53 -5.50 -9.97 -0.57
N HIS A 54 -5.20 -10.66 0.53
CA HIS A 54 -5.09 -10.05 1.84
C HIS A 54 -3.92 -9.05 1.89
N CYS A 55 -2.77 -9.45 1.32
CA CYS A 55 -1.61 -8.57 1.20
C CYS A 55 -1.93 -7.33 0.38
N TRP A 56 -2.54 -7.50 -0.80
CA TRP A 56 -2.97 -6.38 -1.65
C TRP A 56 -3.90 -5.43 -0.90
N ARG A 57 -4.98 -5.97 -0.32
CA ARG A 57 -6.00 -5.17 0.37
C ARG A 57 -5.40 -4.39 1.55
N SER A 58 -4.55 -5.04 2.34
CA SER A 58 -3.88 -4.38 3.47
C SER A 58 -3.01 -3.20 3.02
N HIS A 59 -2.32 -3.31 1.89
CA HIS A 59 -1.50 -2.20 1.38
C HIS A 59 -2.33 -1.11 0.72
N LEU A 60 -3.43 -1.44 0.05
CA LEU A 60 -4.37 -0.44 -0.46
C LEU A 60 -5.05 0.34 0.68
N ASP A 61 -5.51 -0.35 1.73
CA ASP A 61 -6.11 0.28 2.90
C ASP A 61 -5.09 1.19 3.61
N ARG A 62 -3.82 0.74 3.70
CA ARG A 62 -2.75 1.56 4.24
C ARG A 62 -2.45 2.78 3.36
N ALA A 63 -2.45 2.63 2.04
CA ALA A 63 -2.29 3.73 1.10
C ALA A 63 -3.39 4.79 1.29
N ARG A 64 -4.66 4.36 1.38
CA ARG A 64 -5.81 5.24 1.66
C ARG A 64 -5.67 5.97 2.98
N TRP A 65 -5.21 5.28 4.03
CA TRP A 65 -4.98 5.91 5.32
C TRP A 65 -3.86 6.97 5.28
N ILE A 66 -2.72 6.66 4.62
CA ILE A 66 -1.58 7.59 4.51
C ILE A 66 -1.97 8.90 3.82
N VAL A 67 -2.84 8.86 2.79
CA VAL A 67 -3.28 10.06 2.06
C VAL A 67 -4.55 10.70 2.65
N GLY A 68 -5.17 10.06 3.64
CA GLY A 68 -6.38 10.50 4.30
C GLY A 68 -6.14 10.86 5.76
N GLU A 69 -6.68 10.06 6.67
CA GLU A 69 -6.61 10.31 8.12
C GLU A 69 -5.19 10.44 8.66
N GLY A 70 -4.25 9.66 8.12
CA GLY A 70 -2.85 9.63 8.55
C GLY A 70 -1.94 10.64 7.85
N LEU A 71 -2.48 11.53 7.03
CA LEU A 71 -1.67 12.45 6.22
C LEU A 71 -0.87 13.43 7.10
N HIS A 72 -1.46 13.89 8.20
CA HIS A 72 -0.78 14.82 9.11
C HIS A 72 0.44 14.15 9.75
N GLU A 73 0.27 12.97 10.32
CA GLU A 73 1.34 12.17 10.91
C GLU A 73 2.39 11.79 9.86
N ALA A 74 1.95 11.48 8.63
CA ALA A 74 2.85 11.13 7.54
C ALA A 74 3.73 12.32 7.15
N CYS A 75 3.16 13.53 7.05
CA CYS A 75 3.94 14.75 6.80
C CYS A 75 4.97 15.01 7.91
N ASP A 76 4.59 14.85 9.17
CA ASP A 76 5.50 15.04 10.31
C ASP A 76 6.62 13.98 10.31
N ALA A 77 6.26 12.71 10.12
CA ALA A 77 7.20 11.59 10.10
C ALA A 77 8.08 11.57 8.83
N PHE A 78 7.61 12.13 7.71
CA PHE A 78 8.30 12.12 6.42
C PHE A 78 9.07 13.41 6.09
N GLY A 79 8.72 14.52 6.73
CA GLY A 79 9.32 15.84 6.48
C GLY A 79 10.64 16.11 7.20
N SER A 80 11.05 15.22 8.12
CA SER A 80 12.38 15.21 8.75
C SER A 80 13.39 14.34 8.01
#